data_AF-A0A6G7C0F7-F1
#
_entry.id   AF-A0A6G7C0F7-F1
#
_cell.length_a   1.000
_cell.length_b   1.000
_cell.length_c   1.000
_cell.angle_alpha   90.00
_cell.angle_beta   90.00
_cell.angle_gamma   90.00
#
_symmetry.space_group_name_H-M   'P 1'
#
loop_
_entity.id
_entity.type
_entity.pdbx_description
1 polymer ?
#
loop_
_entity_poly.entity_id
_entity_poly.type
_entity_poly.pdbx_seq_one_letter_code
_entity_poly.pdbx_strand_id
1 'polypeptide(L)'
;MKALLLLFNMLIALSTFYKGQNDQRQLIELFYKKIYDLNISPEQIVKDHIIYSDTIGFEHALGSVKSLRQPLSNANEHFSLLKKDIENRDYVISHFDSFGENEKTKFHYLEEKDRTNVYRLSPKNTIEQYILIKGNKIRSFFGVQKTGASGYTFIIY
;
A
#
# COMPACT_ATOMS: atom_id res chain seq x y z
N MET A 1 27.54 33.11 1.96
CA MET A 1 27.73 31.88 1.16
C MET A 1 27.23 30.61 1.85
N LYS A 2 27.54 30.34 3.14
CA LYS A 2 27.07 29.10 3.82
C LYS A 2 25.53 28.96 3.89
N ALA A 3 24.79 30.04 4.11
CA ALA A 3 23.32 30.03 4.18
C ALA A 3 22.65 29.73 2.83
N LEU A 4 23.24 30.18 1.71
CA LEU A 4 22.71 29.92 0.36
C LEU A 4 22.88 28.45 -0.03
N LEU A 5 24.00 27.85 0.36
CA LEU A 5 24.31 26.43 0.14
C LEU A 5 23.39 25.51 0.97
N LEU A 6 23.02 25.94 2.18
CA LEU A 6 22.04 25.24 3.02
C LEU A 6 20.62 25.29 2.42
N LEU A 7 20.17 26.44 1.94
CA LEU A 7 18.88 26.58 1.25
C LEU A 7 18.80 25.72 0.00
N PHE A 8 19.88 25.67 -0.79
CA PHE A 8 19.95 24.87 -2.00
C PHE A 8 19.90 23.35 -1.71
N ASN A 9 20.62 22.88 -0.68
CA ASN A 9 20.53 21.49 -0.23
C ASN A 9 19.14 21.13 0.32
N MET A 10 18.48 22.07 1.00
CA MET A 10 17.12 21.88 1.51
C MET A 10 16.12 21.73 0.36
N LEU A 11 16.23 22.55 -0.69
CA LEU A 11 15.39 22.45 -1.90
C LEU A 11 15.58 21.14 -2.64
N ILE A 12 16.82 20.65 -2.76
CA ILE A 12 17.09 19.35 -3.39
C ILE A 12 16.46 18.22 -2.56
N ALA A 13 16.65 18.24 -1.23
CA ALA A 13 16.07 17.24 -0.33
C ALA A 13 14.53 17.25 -0.33
N LEU A 14 13.91 18.43 -0.41
CA LEU A 14 12.46 18.56 -0.58
C LEU A 14 11.99 17.96 -1.90
N SER A 15 12.67 18.25 -3.02
CA SER A 15 12.27 17.74 -4.33
C SER A 15 12.40 16.22 -4.46
N THR A 16 13.43 15.61 -3.89
CA THR A 16 13.60 14.15 -3.87
C THR A 16 12.56 13.46 -3.00
N PHE A 17 12.18 14.09 -1.88
CA PHE A 17 11.12 13.59 -1.01
C PHE A 17 9.74 13.61 -1.67
N TYR A 18 9.39 14.73 -2.34
CA TYR A 18 8.14 14.84 -3.10
C TYR A 18 8.09 13.85 -4.28
N LYS A 19 9.21 13.66 -4.97
CA LYS A 19 9.30 12.70 -6.08
C LYS A 19 9.12 11.26 -5.57
N GLY A 20 9.80 10.90 -4.48
CA GLY A 20 9.68 9.57 -3.86
C GLY A 20 8.25 9.23 -3.43
N GLN A 21 7.52 10.16 -2.80
CA GLN A 21 6.12 9.93 -2.42
C GLN A 21 5.18 9.78 -3.63
N ASN A 22 5.38 10.58 -4.68
CA ASN A 22 4.57 10.50 -5.89
C ASN A 22 4.80 9.17 -6.63
N ASP A 23 6.05 8.72 -6.70
CA ASP A 23 6.42 7.45 -7.35
C ASP A 23 5.77 6.24 -6.64
N GLN A 24 5.70 6.25 -5.30
CA GLN A 24 5.08 5.15 -4.53
C GLN A 24 3.55 5.17 -4.57
N ARG A 25 2.94 6.35 -4.60
CA ARG A 25 1.50 6.46 -4.87
C ARG A 25 1.17 5.83 -6.23
N GLN A 26 1.92 6.18 -7.27
CA GLN A 26 1.74 5.61 -8.61
C GLN A 26 1.95 4.09 -8.62
N LEU A 27 2.86 3.57 -7.80
CA LEU A 27 3.05 2.14 -7.62
C LEU A 27 1.78 1.46 -7.10
N ILE A 28 1.13 2.02 -6.07
CA ILE A 28 -0.13 1.48 -5.52
C ILE A 28 -1.24 1.53 -6.56
N GLU A 29 -1.41 2.67 -7.23
CA GLU A 29 -2.43 2.85 -8.28
C GLU A 29 -2.22 1.85 -9.44
N LEU A 30 -0.96 1.66 -9.86
CA LEU A 30 -0.59 0.68 -10.87
C LEU A 30 -0.88 -0.74 -10.40
N PHE A 31 -0.52 -1.09 -9.17
CA PHE A 31 -0.76 -2.42 -8.61
C PHE A 31 -2.25 -2.79 -8.65
N TYR A 32 -3.13 -1.93 -8.14
CA TYR A 32 -4.57 -2.18 -8.16
C TYR A 32 -5.15 -2.18 -9.58
N LYS A 33 -4.68 -1.28 -10.47
CA LYS A 33 -5.06 -1.31 -11.88
C LYS A 33 -4.72 -2.66 -12.52
N LYS A 34 -3.55 -3.22 -12.22
CA LYS A 34 -3.10 -4.51 -12.73
C LYS A 34 -3.91 -5.67 -12.15
N ILE A 35 -4.26 -5.63 -10.85
CA ILE A 35 -5.14 -6.63 -10.22
C ILE A 35 -6.44 -6.79 -11.01
N TYR A 36 -7.06 -5.69 -11.44
CA TYR A 36 -8.34 -5.72 -12.15
C TYR A 36 -8.23 -5.83 -13.68
N ASP A 37 -7.02 -5.82 -14.24
CA ASP A 37 -6.79 -6.09 -15.67
C ASP A 37 -6.79 -7.59 -15.95
N LEU A 38 -7.83 -8.06 -16.65
CA LEU A 38 -8.01 -9.48 -16.99
C LEU A 38 -6.99 -9.99 -18.02
N ASN A 39 -6.27 -9.10 -18.71
CA ASN A 39 -5.25 -9.49 -19.69
C ASN A 39 -3.92 -9.88 -19.02
N ILE A 40 -3.80 -9.71 -17.71
CA ILE A 40 -2.58 -9.97 -16.95
C ILE A 40 -2.87 -11.07 -15.94
N SER A 41 -2.07 -12.13 -15.95
CA SER A 41 -2.28 -13.24 -15.02
C SER A 41 -1.98 -12.82 -13.58
N PRO A 42 -2.69 -13.36 -12.58
CA PRO A 42 -2.37 -13.12 -11.17
C PRO A 42 -0.91 -13.45 -10.82
N GLU A 43 -0.36 -14.50 -11.43
CA GLU A 43 1.02 -14.93 -11.26
C GLU A 43 2.02 -13.87 -11.73
N GLN A 44 1.73 -13.19 -12.85
CA GLN A 44 2.57 -12.09 -13.35
C GLN A 44 2.54 -10.90 -12.39
N ILE A 45 1.37 -10.58 -11.84
CA ILE A 45 1.22 -9.46 -10.88
C ILE A 45 2.06 -9.71 -9.64
N VAL A 46 2.02 -10.93 -9.09
CA VAL A 46 2.82 -11.30 -7.92
C VAL A 46 4.31 -11.13 -8.22
N LYS A 47 4.80 -11.65 -9.36
CA LYS A 47 6.22 -11.55 -9.75
C LYS A 47 6.68 -10.11 -9.92
N ASP A 48 5.88 -9.28 -10.57
CA ASP A 48 6.27 -7.92 -10.94
C ASP A 48 6.15 -6.95 -9.76
N HIS A 49 5.12 -7.11 -8.93
CA HIS A 49 4.71 -6.06 -7.98
C HIS A 49 4.83 -6.45 -6.50
N ILE A 50 4.89 -7.73 -6.16
CA ILE A 50 4.85 -8.20 -4.76
C ILE A 50 6.22 -8.75 -4.35
N ILE A 51 6.66 -8.43 -3.14
CA ILE A 51 7.79 -9.10 -2.48
C ILE A 51 7.26 -10.36 -1.81
N TYR A 52 7.88 -11.48 -2.09
CA TYR A 52 7.65 -12.75 -1.41
C TYR A 52 8.97 -13.45 -1.12
N SER A 53 9.00 -14.29 -0.10
CA SER A 53 10.26 -14.86 0.43
C SER A 53 10.60 -16.21 -0.18
N ASP A 54 9.59 -17.01 -0.49
CA ASP A 54 9.73 -18.37 -1.02
C ASP A 54 8.50 -18.81 -1.82
N THR A 55 8.42 -20.09 -2.17
CA THR A 55 7.28 -20.67 -2.91
C THR A 55 5.97 -20.56 -2.12
N ILE A 56 6.00 -20.75 -0.80
CA ILE A 56 4.78 -20.67 0.03
C ILE A 56 4.28 -19.22 0.04
N GLY A 57 5.21 -18.29 0.18
CA GLY A 57 5.00 -16.86 0.03
C GLY A 57 4.35 -16.45 -1.28
N PHE A 58 4.89 -16.95 -2.39
CA PHE A 58 4.33 -16.75 -3.71
C PHE A 58 2.88 -17.24 -3.78
N GLU A 59 2.58 -18.45 -3.28
CA GLU A 59 1.22 -19.01 -3.29
C GLU A 59 0.24 -18.19 -2.41
N HIS A 60 0.69 -17.70 -1.24
CA HIS A 60 -0.11 -16.82 -0.40
C HIS A 60 -0.42 -15.48 -1.07
N ALA A 61 0.57 -14.87 -1.70
CA ALA A 61 0.39 -13.64 -2.49
C ALA A 61 -0.56 -13.88 -3.66
N LEU A 62 -0.39 -15.00 -4.36
CA LEU A 62 -1.22 -15.41 -5.49
C LEU A 62 -2.69 -15.59 -5.08
N GLY A 63 -2.94 -16.30 -3.98
CA GLY A 63 -4.27 -16.46 -3.40
C GLY A 63 -4.91 -15.11 -3.06
N SER A 64 -4.15 -14.23 -2.42
CA SER A 64 -4.60 -12.88 -2.06
C SER A 64 -4.96 -12.02 -3.28
N VAL A 65 -4.15 -12.05 -4.34
CA VAL A 65 -4.42 -11.37 -5.61
C VAL A 65 -5.67 -11.94 -6.30
N LYS A 66 -5.82 -13.26 -6.31
CA LYS A 66 -7.01 -13.93 -6.87
C LYS A 66 -8.28 -13.53 -6.12
N SER A 67 -8.25 -13.52 -4.79
CA SER A 67 -9.37 -13.08 -3.95
C SER A 67 -9.76 -11.61 -4.15
N LEU A 68 -8.78 -10.72 -4.34
CA LEU A 68 -9.07 -9.32 -4.67
C LEU A 68 -9.69 -9.16 -6.06
N ARG A 69 -9.17 -9.88 -7.06
CA ARG A 69 -9.63 -9.80 -8.45
C ARG A 69 -11.06 -10.32 -8.63
N GLN A 70 -11.33 -11.47 -8.01
CA GLN A 70 -12.62 -12.16 -8.08
C GLN A 70 -13.13 -12.39 -6.65
N PRO A 71 -13.71 -11.35 -6.02
CA PRO A 71 -14.32 -11.51 -4.72
C PRO A 71 -15.43 -12.57 -4.78
N LEU A 72 -15.42 -13.50 -3.81
CA LEU A 72 -16.23 -14.71 -3.83
C LEU A 72 -17.74 -14.48 -3.58
N SER A 73 -18.19 -13.24 -3.40
CA SER A 73 -19.53 -12.99 -2.87
C SER A 73 -20.03 -11.54 -3.04
N ASN A 74 -21.32 -11.36 -2.74
CA ASN A 74 -22.25 -10.26 -2.97
C ASN A 74 -21.67 -8.84 -3.21
N ALA A 75 -22.37 -8.03 -4.01
CA ALA A 75 -21.95 -6.67 -4.40
C ALA A 75 -21.70 -5.68 -3.23
N ASN A 76 -22.23 -5.97 -2.04
CA ASN A 76 -22.07 -5.14 -0.83
C ASN A 76 -20.92 -5.57 0.08
N GLU A 77 -20.13 -6.56 -0.33
CA GLU A 77 -18.98 -7.00 0.46
C GLU A 77 -17.73 -6.16 0.20
N HIS A 78 -16.84 -6.14 1.20
CA HIS A 78 -15.69 -5.26 1.23
C HIS A 78 -14.87 -5.26 -0.07
N PHE A 79 -14.49 -6.43 -0.59
CA PHE A 79 -13.66 -6.52 -1.79
C PHE A 79 -14.41 -6.15 -3.09
N SER A 80 -15.72 -6.40 -3.16
CA SER A 80 -16.57 -5.96 -4.27
C SER A 80 -16.69 -4.43 -4.30
N LEU A 81 -16.89 -3.82 -3.13
CA LEU A 81 -16.93 -2.37 -2.97
C LEU A 81 -15.56 -1.72 -3.23
N LEU A 82 -14.48 -2.33 -2.72
CA LEU A 82 -13.11 -1.88 -2.97
C LEU A 82 -12.81 -1.86 -4.47
N LYS A 83 -13.13 -2.95 -5.19
CA LYS A 83 -12.96 -3.02 -6.64
C LYS A 83 -13.67 -1.87 -7.35
N LYS A 84 -14.95 -1.66 -7.02
CA LYS A 84 -15.77 -0.59 -7.61
C LYS A 84 -15.14 0.79 -7.35
N ASP A 85 -14.71 1.04 -6.12
CA ASP A 85 -14.09 2.32 -5.76
C ASP A 85 -12.77 2.54 -6.49
N ILE A 86 -11.96 1.49 -6.66
CA ILE A 86 -10.72 1.56 -7.43
C ILE A 86 -10.99 1.85 -8.91
N GLU A 87 -11.92 1.11 -9.54
CA GLU A 87 -12.26 1.26 -10.96
C GLU A 87 -12.83 2.66 -11.26
N ASN A 88 -13.63 3.21 -10.33
CA ASN A 88 -14.20 4.55 -10.45
C ASN A 88 -13.25 5.67 -9.99
N ARG A 89 -12.09 5.34 -9.42
CA ARG A 89 -11.18 6.30 -8.77
C ARG A 89 -11.79 7.06 -7.60
N ASP A 90 -12.72 6.43 -6.89
CA ASP A 90 -13.40 6.92 -5.69
C ASP A 90 -12.60 6.54 -4.42
N TYR A 91 -11.34 6.98 -4.32
CA TYR A 91 -10.48 6.71 -3.18
C TYR A 91 -9.41 7.77 -2.97
N VAL A 92 -8.82 7.79 -1.78
CA VAL A 92 -7.66 8.62 -1.43
C VAL A 92 -6.50 7.74 -0.99
N ILE A 93 -5.29 8.05 -1.45
CA ILE A 93 -4.05 7.44 -0.95
C ILE A 93 -3.34 8.50 -0.11
N SER A 94 -3.03 8.16 1.13
CA SER A 94 -2.33 9.02 2.09
C SER A 94 -1.07 8.33 2.61
N HIS A 95 0.01 9.11 2.74
CA HIS A 95 1.30 8.64 3.22
C HIS A 95 1.36 8.66 4.76
N PHE A 96 2.18 7.79 5.37
CA PHE A 96 2.36 7.73 6.83
C PHE A 96 2.56 9.10 7.50
N ASP A 97 3.33 9.99 6.88
CA ASP A 97 3.61 11.32 7.46
C ASP A 97 2.36 12.19 7.62
N SER A 98 1.33 11.95 6.80
CA SER A 98 0.05 12.65 6.86
C SER A 98 -0.92 12.09 7.91
N PHE A 99 -0.56 10.99 8.57
CA PHE A 99 -1.39 10.39 9.61
C PHE A 99 -1.37 11.25 10.88
N GLY A 100 -2.46 11.21 11.64
CA GLY A 100 -2.47 11.81 12.97
C GLY A 100 -1.55 11.05 13.93
N GLU A 101 -1.04 11.72 14.97
CA GLU A 101 -0.09 11.08 15.91
C GLU A 101 -0.66 9.82 16.57
N ASN A 102 -1.94 9.83 16.96
CA ASN A 102 -2.62 8.65 17.51
C ASN A 102 -2.74 7.48 16.52
N GLU A 103 -2.71 7.74 15.22
CA GLU A 103 -2.75 6.71 14.20
C GLU A 103 -1.35 6.15 13.94
N LYS A 104 -0.32 7.01 13.91
CA LYS A 104 1.08 6.60 13.77
C LYS A 104 1.52 5.61 14.83
N THR A 105 1.07 5.77 16.08
CA THR A 105 1.38 4.84 17.18
C THR A 105 0.86 3.42 16.93
N LYS A 106 -0.15 3.23 16.08
CA LYS A 106 -0.67 1.90 15.74
C LYS A 106 0.33 1.08 14.90
N PHE A 107 1.37 1.70 14.34
CA PHE A 107 2.40 1.01 13.54
C PHE A 107 3.69 0.74 14.34
N HIS A 108 3.62 0.78 15.67
CA HIS A 108 4.80 0.65 16.54
C HIS A 108 5.55 -0.68 16.42
N TYR A 109 4.92 -1.74 15.91
CA TYR A 109 5.58 -3.03 15.66
C TYR A 109 6.50 -3.03 14.45
N LEU A 110 6.39 -2.04 13.55
CA LEU A 110 7.33 -1.86 12.46
C LEU A 110 8.58 -1.13 12.95
N GLU A 111 9.72 -1.45 12.34
CA GLU A 111 10.92 -0.61 12.44
C GLU A 111 10.63 0.79 11.90
N GLU A 112 11.29 1.82 12.44
CA GLU A 112 11.07 3.22 12.06
C GLU A 112 11.20 3.45 10.55
N LYS A 113 12.22 2.83 9.93
CA LYS A 113 12.44 2.89 8.48
C LYS A 113 11.31 2.26 7.65
N ASP A 114 10.58 1.29 8.22
CA ASP A 114 9.49 0.59 7.54
C ASP A 114 8.16 1.34 7.78
N ARG A 115 7.99 2.04 8.91
CA ARG A 115 6.78 2.85 9.21
C ARG A 115 6.54 3.94 8.18
N THR A 116 7.59 4.63 7.78
CA THR A 116 7.53 5.68 6.75
C THR A 116 7.21 5.13 5.36
N ASN A 117 7.14 3.81 5.17
CA ASN A 117 6.71 3.20 3.90
C ASN A 117 5.28 2.64 3.99
N VAL A 118 4.50 3.06 5.00
CA VAL A 118 3.08 2.74 5.12
C VAL A 118 2.24 3.77 4.38
N TYR A 119 1.29 3.26 3.60
CA TYR A 119 0.29 4.04 2.88
C TYR A 119 -1.09 3.58 3.30
N ARG A 120 -2.02 4.53 3.41
CA ARG A 120 -3.44 4.27 3.66
C ARG A 120 -4.22 4.55 2.39
N LEU A 121 -4.87 3.52 1.88
CA LEU A 121 -5.88 3.59 0.83
C LEU A 121 -7.24 3.68 1.52
N SER A 122 -7.90 4.83 1.37
CA SER A 122 -9.23 5.12 1.92
C SER A 122 -10.25 5.11 0.77
N PRO A 123 -10.87 3.95 0.47
CA PRO A 123 -11.96 3.85 -0.51
C PRO A 123 -13.24 4.49 0.03
N LYS A 124 -14.09 4.99 -0.86
CA LYS A 124 -15.30 5.75 -0.50
C LYS A 124 -16.37 4.92 0.20
N ASN A 125 -16.58 3.68 -0.22
CA ASN A 125 -17.73 2.86 0.15
C ASN A 125 -17.35 1.67 1.04
N THR A 126 -16.09 1.54 1.46
CA THR A 126 -15.66 0.40 2.27
C THR A 126 -14.52 0.73 3.23
N ILE A 127 -14.04 -0.26 3.98
CA ILE A 127 -13.01 -0.06 4.99
C ILE A 127 -11.64 0.25 4.37
N GLU A 128 -10.86 1.05 5.09
CA GLU A 128 -9.51 1.45 4.70
C GLU A 128 -8.56 0.25 4.63
N GLN A 129 -7.60 0.31 3.70
CA GLN A 129 -6.52 -0.65 3.56
C GLN A 129 -5.19 0.03 3.86
N TYR A 130 -4.36 -0.64 4.65
CA TYR A 130 -2.98 -0.21 4.89
C TYR A 130 -2.05 -1.07 4.06
N ILE A 131 -1.15 -0.40 3.34
CA ILE A 131 -0.24 -0.99 2.37
C ILE A 131 1.18 -0.68 2.84
N LEU A 132 2.02 -1.70 2.92
CA LEU A 132 3.43 -1.57 3.25
C LEU A 132 4.26 -1.75 1.98
N ILE A 133 5.08 -0.76 1.68
CA ILE A 133 5.98 -0.76 0.53
C ILE A 133 7.41 -1.05 1.00
N LYS A 134 8.22 -1.69 0.15
CA LYS A 134 9.66 -1.80 0.35
C LYS A 134 10.38 -1.68 -0.98
N GLY A 135 11.22 -0.66 -1.12
CA GLY A 135 11.82 -0.33 -2.41
C GLY A 135 10.75 0.06 -3.43
N ASN A 136 10.70 -0.60 -4.57
CA ASN A 136 9.72 -0.38 -5.64
C ASN A 136 8.71 -1.52 -5.75
N LYS A 137 8.39 -2.20 -4.64
CA LYS A 137 7.41 -3.29 -4.61
C LYS A 137 6.51 -3.23 -3.37
N ILE A 138 5.34 -3.84 -3.50
CA ILE A 138 4.39 -4.08 -2.41
C ILE A 138 4.94 -5.20 -1.53
N ARG A 139 5.21 -4.90 -0.26
CA ARG A 139 5.57 -5.91 0.74
C ARG A 139 4.33 -6.51 1.40
N SER A 140 3.29 -5.69 1.56
CA SER A 140 1.97 -6.12 2.02
C SER A 140 0.91 -5.16 1.53
N PHE A 141 -0.26 -5.67 1.18
CA PHE A 141 -1.43 -4.88 0.83
C PHE A 141 -2.60 -5.12 1.79
N PHE A 142 -2.31 -5.72 2.95
CA PHE A 142 -3.25 -5.93 4.05
C PHE A 142 -2.58 -5.65 5.40
N GLY A 143 -2.80 -4.45 5.93
CA GLY A 143 -2.58 -4.15 7.34
C GLY A 143 -3.84 -4.49 8.14
N VAL A 144 -3.73 -5.44 9.05
CA VAL A 144 -4.82 -5.92 9.91
C VAL A 144 -4.56 -5.56 11.37
N GLN A 145 -5.58 -5.07 12.06
CA GLN A 145 -5.58 -4.91 13.50
C GLN A 145 -6.42 -6.04 14.10
N LYS A 146 -5.78 -6.93 14.87
CA LYS A 146 -6.51 -7.98 15.59
C LYS A 146 -7.38 -7.34 16.67
N THR A 147 -8.56 -7.90 16.93
CA THR A 147 -9.43 -7.45 18.03
C THR A 147 -8.67 -7.44 19.34
N GLY A 148 -8.70 -6.30 20.04
CA GLY A 148 -7.97 -6.10 21.30
C GLY A 148 -6.47 -5.76 21.16
N ALA A 149 -5.92 -5.78 19.94
CA ALA A 149 -4.55 -5.32 19.71
C ALA A 149 -4.50 -3.80 19.58
N SER A 150 -3.42 -3.19 20.09
CA SER A 150 -3.18 -1.74 20.01
C SER A 150 -2.55 -1.29 18.68
N GLY A 151 -2.12 -2.24 17.84
CA GLY A 151 -1.42 -1.93 16.59
C GLY A 151 -1.79 -2.81 15.41
N TYR A 152 -1.42 -2.35 14.22
CA TYR A 152 -1.55 -3.07 12.96
C TYR A 152 -0.39 -4.05 12.76
N THR A 153 -0.70 -5.17 12.15
CA THR A 153 0.27 -6.15 11.62
C THR A 153 0.03 -6.31 10.13
N PHE A 154 1.09 -6.51 9.37
CA PHE A 154 1.01 -6.70 7.92
C PHE A 154 1.14 -8.16 7.56
N ILE A 155 0.34 -8.62 6.61
CA ILE A 155 0.51 -9.96 6.02
C ILE A 155 1.74 -9.90 5.11
N ILE A 156 2.80 -10.61 5.50
CA ILE A 156 4.03 -10.72 4.71
C ILE A 156 3.96 -12.01 3.89
N TYR A 157 4.37 -11.90 2.63
CA TYR A 157 4.48 -13.00 1.68
C TYR A 157 5.95 -13.43 1.55
#